data_AF-A0A531M4N8-F1
#
_entry.id   AF-A0A531M4N8-F1
#
_cell.length_a   1.000
_cell.length_b   1.000
_cell.length_c   1.000
_cell.angle_alpha   90.00
_cell.angle_beta   90.00
_cell.angle_gamma   90.00
#
_symmetry.space_group_name_H-M   'P 1'
#
loop_
_entity.id
_entity.type
_entity.pdbx_description
1 polymer ?
#
loop_
_entity_poly.entity_id
_entity_poly.type
_entity_poly.pdbx_seq_one_letter_code
_entity_poly.pdbx_strand_id
1 'polypeptide(L)'
;LNAMIVDSTALPEQAVRDILASAFQSAGQRCSALRVLYVQKDVEKKMLEMLKGAMEALNIGDPWLISTDVGPVIDDEAQASIRDYCTKKGLEGRLIAKLEAPKNGRFVAPHVLRVKGIEDMEREVFGPVLHVASFDADQIDAVIAAINRKGY
;
A
#
# COMPACT_ATOMS: atom_id res chain seq x y z
N LEU A 1 -11.66 5.47 -3.02
CA LEU A 1 -10.30 5.23 -2.52
C LEU A 1 -10.42 4.57 -1.18
N ASN A 2 -10.14 3.27 -1.10
CA ASN A 2 -10.33 2.52 0.13
C ASN A 2 -9.24 2.87 1.15
N ALA A 3 -9.68 3.17 2.37
CA ALA A 3 -8.82 3.51 3.48
C ALA A 3 -8.92 2.48 4.60
N MET A 4 -7.85 2.31 5.36
CA MET A 4 -7.83 1.59 6.63
C MET A 4 -7.24 2.52 7.69
N ILE A 5 -7.87 2.63 8.86
CA ILE A 5 -7.38 3.40 10.00
C ILE A 5 -6.97 2.41 11.08
N VAL A 6 -5.75 2.54 11.59
CA VAL A 6 -5.19 1.70 12.65
C VAL A 6 -4.74 2.59 13.79
N ASP A 7 -5.36 2.44 14.95
CA ASP A 7 -5.00 3.16 16.17
C ASP A 7 -4.02 2.36 17.05
N SER A 8 -3.66 2.90 18.21
CA SER A 8 -2.70 2.27 19.13
C SER A 8 -3.23 1.03 19.86
N THR A 9 -4.53 0.73 19.77
CA THR A 9 -5.16 -0.43 20.43
C THR A 9 -5.17 -1.68 19.55
N ALA A 10 -4.98 -1.51 18.24
CA ALA A 10 -4.92 -2.62 17.30
C ALA A 10 -3.72 -3.54 17.59
N LEU A 11 -3.94 -4.85 17.46
CA LEU A 11 -2.85 -5.83 17.54
C LEU A 11 -1.98 -5.74 16.27
N PRO A 12 -0.70 -5.35 16.36
CA PRO A 12 0.13 -5.07 15.19
C PRO A 12 0.23 -6.25 14.20
N GLU A 13 0.33 -7.47 14.70
CA GLU A 13 0.51 -8.68 13.90
C GLU A 13 -0.73 -8.96 13.04
N GLN A 14 -1.93 -8.77 13.60
CA GLN A 14 -3.17 -8.91 12.85
C GLN A 14 -3.32 -7.78 11.83
N ALA A 15 -3.08 -6.54 12.26
CA ALA A 15 -3.18 -5.38 11.38
C ALA A 15 -2.24 -5.52 10.17
N VAL A 16 -0.97 -5.88 10.38
CA VAL A 16 0.01 -6.05 9.29
C VAL A 16 -0.41 -7.14 8.31
N ARG A 17 -0.87 -8.31 8.80
CA ARG A 17 -1.37 -9.38 7.94
C ARG A 17 -2.52 -8.90 7.05
N ASP A 18 -3.47 -8.20 7.64
CA ASP A 18 -4.67 -7.74 6.94
C ASP A 18 -4.34 -6.59 5.97
N ILE A 19 -3.37 -5.72 6.30
CA ILE A 19 -2.80 -4.70 5.41
C ILE A 19 -2.17 -5.34 4.17
N LEU A 20 -1.31 -6.36 4.35
CA LEU A 20 -0.66 -7.04 3.23
C LEU A 20 -1.68 -7.67 2.27
N ALA A 21 -2.62 -8.44 2.81
CA ALA A 21 -3.66 -9.08 2.02
C ALA A 21 -4.52 -8.03 1.29
N SER A 22 -4.88 -6.95 1.97
CA SER A 22 -5.74 -5.92 1.38
C SER A 22 -5.03 -5.08 0.31
N ALA A 23 -3.72 -4.81 0.46
CA ALA A 23 -2.98 -3.93 -0.43
C ALA A 23 -2.33 -4.66 -1.61
N PHE A 24 -1.79 -5.87 -1.39
CA PHE A 24 -0.89 -6.52 -2.35
C PHE A 24 -1.44 -7.82 -2.95
N GLN A 25 -2.43 -8.47 -2.34
CA GLN A 25 -3.08 -9.64 -2.94
C GLN A 25 -3.63 -9.30 -4.33
N SER A 26 -3.46 -10.21 -5.29
CA SER A 26 -3.81 -9.99 -6.70
C SER A 26 -3.08 -8.79 -7.32
N ALA A 27 -1.87 -8.49 -6.85
CA ALA A 27 -1.10 -7.29 -7.22
C ALA A 27 -1.91 -5.98 -7.01
N GLY A 28 -2.79 -5.94 -6.01
CA GLY A 28 -3.64 -4.78 -5.73
C GLY A 28 -4.68 -4.47 -6.83
N GLN A 29 -4.91 -5.39 -7.77
CA GLN A 29 -5.87 -5.25 -8.87
C GLN A 29 -7.29 -5.63 -8.44
N ARG A 30 -7.72 -5.14 -7.28
CA ARG A 30 -9.07 -5.30 -6.75
C ARG A 30 -9.66 -3.93 -6.49
N CYS A 31 -10.91 -3.70 -6.86
CA CYS A 31 -11.61 -2.45 -6.53
C CYS A 31 -11.70 -2.20 -5.03
N SER A 32 -11.62 -3.25 -4.21
CA SER A 32 -11.62 -3.21 -2.75
C SER A 32 -10.22 -3.15 -2.13
N ALA A 33 -9.15 -3.12 -2.94
CA ALA A 33 -7.79 -3.13 -2.39
C ALA A 33 -7.52 -1.87 -1.57
N LEU A 34 -6.74 -2.03 -0.49
CA LEU A 34 -6.35 -0.94 0.40
C LEU A 34 -5.43 0.03 -0.35
N ARG A 35 -5.84 1.30 -0.42
CA ARG A 35 -5.11 2.35 -1.15
C ARG A 35 -4.33 3.27 -0.20
N VAL A 36 -4.90 3.57 0.96
CA VAL A 36 -4.29 4.40 1.99
C VAL A 36 -4.47 3.82 3.38
N LEU A 37 -3.37 3.60 4.08
CA LEU A 37 -3.33 3.25 5.48
C LEU A 37 -3.07 4.52 6.31
N TYR A 38 -3.92 4.76 7.28
CA TYR A 38 -3.69 5.73 8.34
C TYR A 38 -3.25 5.00 9.60
N VAL A 39 -2.10 5.38 10.17
CA VAL A 39 -1.59 4.79 11.42
C VAL A 39 -1.45 5.88 12.47
N GLN A 40 -1.93 5.62 13.69
CA GLN A 40 -1.73 6.54 14.80
C GLN A 40 -0.23 6.69 15.09
N LYS A 41 0.24 7.94 15.26
CA LYS A 41 1.68 8.26 15.39
C LYS A 41 2.39 7.45 16.48
N ASP A 42 1.73 7.18 17.60
CA ASP A 42 2.31 6.46 18.75
C ASP A 42 2.81 5.05 18.40
N VAL A 43 2.18 4.40 17.42
CA VAL A 43 2.50 3.02 17.01
C VAL A 43 3.10 2.93 15.61
N GLU A 44 3.21 4.05 14.90
CA GLU A 44 3.62 4.10 13.50
C GLU A 44 4.96 3.40 13.26
N LYS A 45 5.99 3.72 14.07
CA LYS A 45 7.33 3.16 13.89
C LYS A 45 7.29 1.63 13.95
N LYS A 46 6.65 1.07 14.99
CA LYS A 46 6.52 -0.38 15.19
C LYS A 46 5.71 -1.02 14.06
N MET A 47 4.60 -0.41 13.68
CA MET A 47 3.75 -0.89 12.58
C MET A 47 4.49 -0.93 11.25
N LEU A 48 5.23 0.13 10.91
CA LEU A 48 6.00 0.20 9.66
C LEU A 48 7.17 -0.76 9.64
N GLU A 49 7.84 -0.98 10.76
CA GLU A 49 8.92 -1.97 10.87
C GLU A 49 8.39 -3.39 10.65
N MET A 50 7.29 -3.76 11.31
CA MET A 50 6.66 -5.06 11.13
C MET A 50 6.08 -5.24 9.72
N LEU A 51 5.46 -4.20 9.15
CA LEU A 51 4.97 -4.22 7.78
C LEU A 51 6.10 -4.47 6.77
N LYS A 52 7.26 -3.81 6.93
CA LYS A 52 8.43 -4.03 6.07
C LYS A 52 8.92 -5.47 6.14
N GLY A 53 9.12 -6.01 7.34
CA GLY A 53 9.56 -7.41 7.50
C GLY A 53 8.55 -8.41 6.93
N ALA A 54 7.26 -8.15 7.10
CA ALA A 54 6.22 -9.01 6.53
C ALA A 54 6.13 -8.89 5.00
N MET A 55 6.39 -7.71 4.43
CA MET A 55 6.52 -7.54 2.97
C MET A 55 7.69 -8.33 2.41
N GLU A 56 8.85 -8.34 3.08
CA GLU A 56 10.04 -9.07 2.64
C GLU A 56 9.83 -10.59 2.54
N ALA A 57 8.81 -11.12 3.23
CA ALA A 57 8.43 -12.52 3.15
C ALA A 57 7.54 -12.87 1.94
N LEU A 58 7.08 -11.89 1.15
CA LEU A 58 6.25 -12.14 -0.03
C LEU A 58 7.09 -12.63 -1.21
N ASN A 59 6.58 -13.64 -1.92
CA ASN A 59 7.13 -14.12 -3.18
C ASN A 59 6.40 -13.48 -4.37
N ILE A 60 7.14 -12.70 -5.18
CA ILE A 60 6.65 -12.09 -6.41
C ILE A 60 7.10 -12.93 -7.59
N GLY A 61 6.18 -13.47 -8.39
CA GLY A 61 6.57 -14.41 -9.43
C GLY A 61 5.44 -15.00 -10.26
N ASP A 62 5.73 -16.14 -10.90
CA ASP A 62 4.81 -16.86 -11.76
C ASP A 62 3.56 -17.32 -10.97
N PRO A 63 2.34 -16.87 -11.36
CA PRO A 63 1.12 -17.21 -10.64
C PRO A 63 0.76 -18.70 -10.71
N TRP A 64 1.42 -19.52 -11.54
CA TRP A 64 1.26 -20.97 -11.54
C TRP A 64 1.92 -21.68 -10.36
N LEU A 65 2.84 -21.02 -9.65
CA LEU A 65 3.52 -21.60 -8.50
C LEU A 65 2.69 -21.35 -7.22
N ILE A 66 2.44 -22.41 -6.45
CA ILE A 66 1.74 -22.32 -5.15
C ILE A 66 2.47 -21.37 -4.17
N SER A 67 3.79 -21.23 -4.32
CA SER A 67 4.61 -20.35 -3.50
C SER A 67 4.49 -18.87 -3.87
N THR A 68 3.81 -18.50 -4.97
CA THR A 68 3.68 -17.11 -5.40
C THR A 68 2.57 -16.40 -4.65
N ASP A 69 2.92 -15.31 -3.96
CA ASP A 69 1.97 -14.46 -3.23
C ASP A 69 1.44 -13.31 -4.11
N VAL A 70 2.29 -12.75 -4.98
CA VAL A 70 1.97 -11.61 -5.84
C VAL A 70 2.33 -11.90 -7.29
N GLY A 71 1.32 -11.98 -8.15
CA GLY A 71 1.45 -12.19 -9.59
C GLY A 71 1.70 -10.91 -10.40
N PRO A 72 1.66 -10.99 -11.74
CA PRO A 72 1.81 -9.84 -12.62
C PRO A 72 0.56 -8.95 -12.63
N VAL A 73 0.73 -7.72 -13.11
CA VAL A 73 -0.39 -6.87 -13.55
C VAL A 73 -0.86 -7.28 -14.94
N ILE A 74 -2.08 -6.87 -15.30
CA ILE A 74 -2.81 -7.40 -16.46
C ILE A 74 -2.11 -7.16 -17.81
N ASP A 75 -1.61 -5.95 -18.05
CA ASP A 75 -1.03 -5.52 -19.32
C ASP A 75 0.14 -4.54 -19.15
N ASP A 76 0.74 -4.18 -20.29
CA ASP A 76 1.92 -3.32 -20.35
C ASP A 76 1.58 -1.86 -20.01
N GLU A 77 0.34 -1.41 -20.29
CA GLU A 77 -0.13 -0.06 -19.96
C GLU A 77 -0.27 0.12 -18.44
N ALA A 78 -0.90 -0.85 -17.77
CA ALA A 78 -0.98 -0.90 -16.32
C ALA A 78 0.42 -0.93 -15.71
N GLN A 79 1.31 -1.77 -16.22
CA GLN A 79 2.69 -1.86 -15.74
C GLN A 79 3.41 -0.52 -15.85
N ALA A 80 3.36 0.13 -17.00
CA ALA A 80 4.01 1.43 -17.23
C ALA A 80 3.42 2.52 -16.32
N SER A 81 2.09 2.67 -16.31
CA SER A 81 1.39 3.68 -15.51
C SER A 81 1.71 3.59 -14.02
N ILE A 82 1.76 2.38 -13.46
CA ILE A 82 2.08 2.18 -12.04
C ILE A 82 3.57 2.40 -11.78
N ARG A 83 4.47 1.91 -12.65
CA ARG A 83 5.92 2.10 -12.50
C ARG A 83 6.31 3.58 -12.57
N ASP A 84 5.71 4.34 -13.48
CA ASP A 84 5.97 5.77 -13.62
C ASP A 84 5.49 6.53 -12.38
N TYR A 85 4.30 6.17 -11.88
CA TYR A 85 3.78 6.72 -10.63
C TYR A 85 4.74 6.46 -9.45
N CYS A 86 5.15 5.21 -9.25
CA CYS A 86 6.08 4.83 -8.18
C CYS A 86 7.44 5.51 -8.32
N THR A 87 7.97 5.60 -9.54
CA THR A 87 9.26 6.26 -9.81
C THR A 87 9.19 7.75 -9.48
N LYS A 88 8.15 8.45 -9.96
CA LYS A 88 7.93 9.86 -9.65
C LYS A 88 7.83 10.10 -8.13
N LYS A 89 7.01 9.31 -7.43
CA LYS A 89 6.84 9.45 -5.98
C LYS A 89 8.10 9.07 -5.19
N GLY A 90 8.89 8.12 -5.69
CA GLY A 90 10.20 7.79 -5.14
C GLY A 90 11.19 8.96 -5.24
N LEU A 91 11.25 9.63 -6.41
CA LEU A 91 12.07 10.82 -6.62
C LEU A 91 11.63 12.02 -5.78
N GLU A 92 10.34 12.11 -5.43
CA GLU A 92 9.79 13.08 -4.46
C GLU A 92 10.17 12.75 -2.99
N GLY A 93 10.95 11.68 -2.74
CA GLY A 93 11.35 11.26 -1.39
C GLY A 93 10.23 10.57 -0.59
N ARG A 94 9.17 10.11 -1.26
CA ARG A 94 8.02 9.47 -0.58
C ARG A 94 8.22 7.97 -0.34
N LEU A 95 9.28 7.34 -0.83
CA LEU A 95 9.45 5.90 -0.70
C LEU A 95 9.72 5.48 0.75
N ILE A 96 8.86 4.62 1.32
CA ILE A 96 9.05 4.02 2.65
C ILE A 96 9.66 2.63 2.54
N ALA A 97 9.13 1.82 1.62
CA ALA A 97 9.56 0.44 1.37
C ALA A 97 9.22 0.03 -0.07
N LYS A 98 10.01 -0.88 -0.62
CA LYS A 98 9.81 -1.49 -1.92
C LYS A 98 10.45 -2.86 -1.93
N LEU A 99 9.80 -3.83 -2.58
CA LEU A 99 10.40 -5.14 -2.86
C LEU A 99 11.06 -5.17 -4.24
N GLU A 100 11.82 -6.22 -4.50
CA GLU A 100 12.22 -6.55 -5.86
C GLU A 100 11.10 -7.30 -6.58
N ALA A 101 11.09 -7.23 -7.91
CA ALA A 101 10.18 -7.98 -8.75
C ALA A 101 10.94 -8.51 -9.97
N PRO A 102 10.49 -9.63 -10.58
CA PRO A 102 11.10 -10.16 -11.78
C PRO A 102 11.23 -9.08 -12.87
N LYS A 103 12.40 -9.07 -13.54
CA LYS A 103 12.68 -8.13 -14.63
C LYS A 103 11.86 -8.43 -15.88
N ASN A 104 11.54 -9.71 -16.09
CA ASN A 104 10.80 -10.19 -17.25
C ASN A 104 9.32 -10.37 -16.88
N GLY A 105 8.44 -10.05 -17.82
CA GLY A 105 6.99 -10.10 -17.63
C GLY A 105 6.42 -8.81 -17.04
N ARG A 106 5.10 -8.84 -16.81
CA ARG A 106 4.30 -7.67 -16.41
C ARG A 106 4.27 -7.47 -14.90
N PHE A 107 5.42 -7.49 -14.25
CA PHE A 107 5.49 -7.32 -12.80
C PHE A 107 5.67 -5.86 -12.40
N VAL A 108 4.99 -5.48 -11.31
CA VAL A 108 5.26 -4.26 -10.55
C VAL A 108 5.50 -4.68 -9.11
N ALA A 109 6.64 -4.28 -8.54
CA ALA A 109 6.95 -4.60 -7.16
C ALA A 109 5.94 -3.95 -6.20
N PRO A 110 5.60 -4.60 -5.07
CA PRO A 110 4.94 -3.93 -3.96
C PRO A 110 5.70 -2.68 -3.49
N HIS A 111 5.00 -1.55 -3.38
CA HIS A 111 5.54 -0.28 -2.88
C HIS A 111 4.73 0.22 -1.69
N VAL A 112 5.42 0.83 -0.73
CA VAL A 112 4.84 1.63 0.35
C VAL A 112 5.36 3.06 0.23
N LEU A 113 4.43 4.01 0.09
CA LEU A 113 4.72 5.42 -0.15
C LEU A 113 4.15 6.29 0.97
N ARG A 114 4.90 7.28 1.43
CA ARG A 114 4.46 8.31 2.37
C ARG A 114 3.53 9.31 1.69
N VAL A 115 2.43 9.65 2.35
CA VAL A 115 1.55 10.76 2.01
C VAL A 115 1.16 11.52 3.29
N LYS A 116 0.71 12.77 3.16
CA LYS A 116 0.17 13.53 4.30
C LYS A 116 -1.22 13.04 4.71
N GLY A 117 -1.96 12.52 3.75
CA GLY A 117 -3.33 12.04 3.90
C GLY A 117 -3.88 11.64 2.54
N ILE A 118 -5.14 11.22 2.53
CA ILE A 118 -5.87 10.84 1.32
C ILE A 118 -5.98 12.03 0.35
N GLU A 119 -5.96 13.28 0.84
CA GLU A 119 -5.96 14.47 -0.02
C GLU A 119 -4.84 14.45 -1.07
N ASP A 120 -3.64 13.97 -0.72
CA ASP A 120 -2.49 13.85 -1.62
C ASP A 120 -2.70 12.82 -2.75
N MET A 121 -3.73 11.98 -2.65
CA MET A 121 -4.07 11.01 -3.69
C MET A 121 -4.99 11.66 -4.72
N GLU A 122 -4.39 12.06 -5.85
CA GLU A 122 -5.10 12.69 -6.98
C GLU A 122 -6.04 11.72 -7.70
N ARG A 123 -5.64 10.44 -7.79
CA ARG A 123 -6.38 9.38 -8.48
C ARG A 123 -6.16 8.03 -7.82
N GLU A 124 -6.97 7.05 -8.19
CA GLU A 124 -6.69 5.66 -7.88
C GLU A 124 -5.47 5.13 -8.67
N VAL A 125 -4.63 4.36 -7.99
CA VAL A 125 -3.52 3.61 -8.58
C VAL A 125 -3.86 2.13 -8.45
N PHE A 126 -4.25 1.52 -9.57
CA PHE A 126 -4.76 0.15 -9.62
C PHE A 126 -3.62 -0.88 -9.70
N GLY A 127 -2.85 -0.97 -8.61
CA GLY A 127 -1.65 -1.83 -8.53
C GLY A 127 -1.20 -2.06 -7.09
N PRO A 128 -0.04 -2.74 -6.89
CA PRO A 128 0.45 -3.11 -5.56
C PRO A 128 1.15 -1.91 -4.89
N VAL A 129 0.39 -0.84 -4.65
CA VAL A 129 0.89 0.43 -4.11
C VAL A 129 0.07 0.83 -2.90
N LEU A 130 0.70 0.78 -1.73
CA LEU A 130 0.12 1.23 -0.47
C LEU A 130 0.62 2.64 -0.13
N HIS A 131 -0.28 3.56 0.16
CA HIS A 131 0.07 4.87 0.72
C HIS A 131 -0.08 4.83 2.24
N VAL A 132 0.82 5.48 2.97
CA VAL A 132 0.76 5.59 4.43
C VAL A 132 0.76 7.04 4.85
N ALA A 133 -0.25 7.39 5.66
CA ALA A 133 -0.36 8.63 6.41
C ALA A 133 -0.35 8.33 7.91
N SER A 134 -0.01 9.34 8.71
CA SER A 134 -0.05 9.25 10.17
C SER A 134 -0.98 10.30 10.75
N PHE A 135 -1.60 10.01 11.88
CA PHE A 135 -2.50 10.94 12.56
C PHE A 135 -2.27 10.93 14.08
N ASP A 136 -2.52 12.06 14.72
CA ASP A 136 -2.58 12.14 16.19
C ASP A 136 -3.93 11.57 16.67
N ALA A 137 -3.97 10.96 17.86
CA ALA A 137 -5.17 10.25 18.35
C ALA A 137 -6.44 11.11 18.38
N ASP A 138 -6.28 12.40 18.71
CA ASP A 138 -7.36 13.39 18.77
C ASP A 138 -7.81 13.90 17.38
N GLN A 139 -7.16 13.46 16.30
CA GLN A 139 -7.46 13.86 14.92
C GLN A 139 -8.25 12.82 14.13
N ILE A 140 -8.69 11.73 14.75
CA ILE A 140 -9.40 10.64 14.06
C ILE A 140 -10.66 11.15 13.31
N ASP A 141 -11.42 12.07 13.89
CA ASP A 141 -12.60 12.65 13.25
C ASP A 141 -12.24 13.44 11.98
N ALA A 142 -11.10 14.14 11.99
CA ALA A 142 -10.60 14.87 10.83
C ALA A 142 -10.15 13.91 9.72
N VAL A 143 -9.54 12.78 10.07
CA VAL A 143 -9.16 11.71 9.13
C VAL A 143 -10.41 11.11 8.48
N ILE A 144 -11.43 10.75 9.26
CA ILE A 144 -12.69 10.21 8.75
C ILE A 144 -13.36 11.21 7.80
N ALA A 145 -13.42 12.48 8.19
CA ALA A 145 -13.98 13.54 7.35
C ALA A 145 -13.20 13.70 6.03
N ALA A 146 -11.87 13.61 6.06
CA ALA A 146 -11.02 13.67 4.86
C ALA A 146 -11.27 12.50 3.90
N ILE A 147 -11.43 11.28 4.43
CA ILE A 147 -11.76 10.10 3.65
C ILE A 147 -13.12 10.27 2.97
N ASN A 148 -14.15 10.66 3.72
CA ASN A 148 -15.50 10.83 3.19
C ASN A 148 -15.58 11.92 2.10
N ARG A 149 -14.80 13.00 2.22
CA ARG A 149 -14.75 14.10 1.23
C ARG A 149 -14.24 13.66 -0.15
N LYS A 150 -13.54 12.52 -0.27
CA LYS A 150 -13.06 12.05 -1.58
C LYS A 150 -14.17 11.56 -2.50
N GLY A 151 -15.36 11.24 -1.97
CA GLY A 151 -16.55 10.94 -2.78
C GLY A 151 -16.46 9.67 -3.63
N TYR A 152 -15.67 8.69 -3.18
CA TYR A 152 -15.63 7.35 -3.77
C TYR A 152 -16.56 6.40 -3.03
#